data_AF-A0A1Q5HAD7-F1
#
_entry.id   AF-A0A1Q5HAD7-F1
#
_cell.length_a   1.000
_cell.length_b   1.000
_cell.length_c   1.000
_cell.angle_alpha   90.00
_cell.angle_beta   90.00
_cell.angle_gamma   90.00
#
_symmetry.space_group_name_H-M   'P 1'
#
loop_
_entity.id
_entity.type
_entity.pdbx_description
1 polymer ?
#
loop_
_entity_poly.entity_id
_entity_poly.type
_entity_poly.pdbx_seq_one_letter_code
_entity_poly.pdbx_strand_id
1 'polypeptide(L)'
;MLRAARRAFTQRPYADVTIRGIAADAGVSPSLVVKHFGRKEELFNTVADFGPAAAELLAAPLGTLGRHMVLTLVSRRREKQSDPLLRVVFSLGNRDERSLLRDRFHEQVTDALTARLHGPEAALRAELIAGHLLGLGATLSLHRDGAGARATPEHIADLYAPALQALITGRAADGTGPGR
;
A
#
# COMPACT_ATOMS: atom_id res chain seq x y z
N MET A 1 8.95 15.77 8.23
CA MET A 1 10.10 14.93 7.84
C MET A 1 9.69 13.67 7.05
N LEU A 2 9.02 12.67 7.64
CA LEU A 2 8.76 11.39 6.96
C LEU A 2 7.94 11.50 5.66
N ARG A 3 6.93 12.40 5.61
CA ARG A 3 6.19 12.68 4.35
C ARG A 3 7.10 13.20 3.24
N ALA A 4 8.04 14.10 3.55
CA ALA A 4 9.00 14.64 2.59
C ALA A 4 9.97 13.54 2.11
N ALA A 5 10.49 12.73 3.04
CA ALA A 5 11.33 11.58 2.70
C ALA A 5 10.61 10.60 1.76
N ARG A 6 9.35 10.23 2.09
CA ARG A 6 8.50 9.38 1.23
C ARG A 6 8.34 9.94 -0.18
N ARG A 7 8.08 11.24 -0.32
CA ARG A 7 7.99 11.89 -1.63
C ARG A 7 9.32 11.84 -2.38
N ALA A 8 10.43 12.18 -1.72
CA ALA A 8 11.75 12.19 -2.35
C ALA A 8 12.14 10.80 -2.89
N PHE A 9 12.01 9.75 -2.07
CA PHE A 9 12.37 8.38 -2.47
C PHE A 9 11.40 7.72 -3.45
N THR A 10 10.19 8.24 -3.61
CA THR A 10 9.25 7.76 -4.65
C THR A 10 9.45 8.48 -5.98
N GLN A 11 9.89 9.73 -5.97
CA GLN A 11 10.01 10.55 -7.19
C GLN A 11 11.41 10.51 -7.82
N ARG A 12 12.45 10.17 -7.06
CA ARG A 12 13.86 10.25 -7.50
C ARG A 12 14.60 8.94 -7.22
N PRO A 13 15.63 8.59 -8.02
CA PRO A 13 16.57 7.51 -7.69
C PRO A 13 17.16 7.68 -6.29
N TYR A 14 17.49 6.57 -5.61
CA TYR A 14 18.02 6.66 -4.24
C TYR A 14 19.29 7.50 -4.23
N ALA A 15 20.24 7.29 -5.15
CA ALA A 15 21.45 8.10 -5.31
C ALA A 15 21.20 9.63 -5.26
N ASP A 16 20.15 10.12 -5.94
CA ASP A 16 19.83 11.55 -6.08
C ASP A 16 19.13 12.17 -4.85
N VAL A 17 18.63 11.34 -3.94
CA VAL A 17 17.99 11.82 -2.71
C VAL A 17 19.05 12.19 -1.67
N THR A 18 18.97 13.40 -1.12
CA THR A 18 19.89 13.87 -0.07
C THR A 18 19.14 14.24 1.22
N ILE A 19 19.79 14.05 2.38
CA ILE A 19 19.22 14.48 3.68
C ILE A 19 18.95 15.98 3.68
N ARG A 20 19.81 16.79 3.06
CA ARG A 20 19.60 18.24 2.94
C ARG A 20 18.35 18.58 2.12
N GLY A 21 18.15 17.91 0.98
CA GLY A 21 16.94 18.09 0.16
C GLY A 21 15.67 17.71 0.91
N ILE A 22 15.68 16.57 1.62
CA ILE A 22 14.54 16.15 2.46
C ILE A 22 14.27 17.16 3.58
N ALA A 23 15.32 17.69 4.21
CA ALA A 23 15.20 18.67 5.28
C ALA A 23 14.58 19.98 4.77
N ALA A 24 15.03 20.47 3.61
CA ALA A 24 14.46 21.64 2.94
C ALA A 24 12.97 21.45 2.62
N ASP A 25 12.60 20.32 1.99
CA ASP A 25 11.21 19.98 1.67
C ASP A 25 10.33 19.79 2.93
N ALA A 26 10.94 19.47 4.06
CA ALA A 26 10.27 19.30 5.34
C ALA A 26 10.23 20.59 6.18
N GLY A 27 10.90 21.67 5.75
CA GLY A 27 11.02 22.91 6.50
C GLY A 27 11.79 22.78 7.81
N VAL A 28 12.79 21.90 7.88
CA VAL A 28 13.60 21.63 9.09
C VAL A 28 15.10 21.64 8.80
N SER A 29 15.93 21.64 9.85
CA SER A 29 17.38 21.52 9.69
C SER A 29 17.80 20.08 9.34
N PRO A 30 18.88 19.89 8.55
CA PRO A 30 19.42 18.55 8.26
C PRO A 30 19.79 17.77 9.53
N SER A 31 20.32 18.45 10.55
CA SER A 31 20.68 17.84 11.83
C SER A 31 19.47 17.23 12.55
N LEU A 32 18.29 17.82 12.42
CA LEU A 32 17.06 17.27 13.00
C LEU A 32 16.65 15.96 12.29
N VAL A 33 16.83 15.89 10.97
CA VAL A 33 16.56 14.66 10.20
C VAL A 33 17.51 13.54 10.64
N VAL A 34 18.82 13.84 10.74
CA VAL A 34 19.82 12.86 11.21
C VAL A 34 19.56 12.43 12.65
N LYS A 35 19.17 13.35 13.53
CA LYS A 35 18.84 13.03 14.92
C LYS A 35 17.64 12.06 15.02
N HIS A 36 16.65 12.18 14.15
CA HIS A 36 15.44 11.35 14.20
C HIS A 36 15.55 10.02 13.43
N PHE A 37 16.28 9.99 12.32
CA PHE A 37 16.28 8.86 11.39
C PHE A 37 17.68 8.33 11.08
N GLY A 38 18.73 8.97 11.60
CA GLY A 38 20.12 8.61 11.34
C GLY A 38 20.55 8.89 9.91
N ARG A 39 21.23 7.93 9.29
CA ARG A 39 21.79 8.05 7.94
C ARG A 39 20.71 7.93 6.86
N LYS A 40 21.04 8.32 5.62
CA LYS A 40 20.14 8.22 4.45
C LYS A 40 19.56 6.81 4.27
N GLU A 41 20.40 5.79 4.49
CA GLU A 41 20.02 4.38 4.40
C GLU A 41 18.98 3.99 5.47
N GLU A 42 19.17 4.41 6.71
CA GLU A 42 18.24 4.15 7.82
C GLU A 42 16.90 4.87 7.62
N LEU A 43 16.94 6.12 7.12
CA LEU A 43 15.74 6.84 6.71
C LEU A 43 15.03 6.16 5.54
N PHE A 44 15.77 5.68 4.53
CA PHE A 44 15.20 4.91 3.43
C PHE A 44 14.56 3.62 3.95
N ASN A 45 15.22 2.91 4.86
CA ASN A 45 14.70 1.69 5.45
C ASN A 45 13.38 1.93 6.18
N THR A 46 13.27 3.04 6.90
CA THR A 46 12.03 3.49 7.56
C THR A 46 10.93 3.81 6.53
N VAL A 47 11.29 4.37 5.38
CA VAL A 47 10.35 4.70 4.29
C VAL A 47 9.88 3.45 3.54
N ALA A 48 10.77 2.48 3.36
CA ALA A 48 10.56 1.21 2.67
C ALA A 48 9.95 0.13 3.57
N ASP A 49 9.59 0.45 4.81
CA ASP A 49 8.86 -0.45 5.70
C ASP A 49 7.34 -0.37 5.43
N PHE A 50 6.78 -1.50 5.01
CA PHE A 50 5.37 -1.74 4.80
C PHE A 50 4.74 -2.56 5.93
N GLY A 51 5.54 -3.17 6.82
CA GLY A 51 5.07 -4.04 7.90
C GLY A 51 3.94 -3.44 8.75
N PRO A 52 4.07 -2.20 9.27
CA PRO A 52 3.01 -1.55 10.04
C PRO A 52 1.72 -1.26 9.24
N ALA A 53 1.80 -1.13 7.92
CA ALA A 53 0.63 -0.97 7.07
C ALA A 53 -0.02 -2.32 6.77
N ALA A 54 0.79 -3.35 6.48
CA ALA A 54 0.33 -4.71 6.26
C ALA A 54 -0.36 -5.28 7.50
N ALA A 55 0.25 -5.14 8.68
CA ALA A 55 -0.31 -5.62 9.94
C ALA A 55 -1.72 -5.06 10.20
N GLU A 56 -1.92 -3.76 9.97
CA GLU A 56 -3.22 -3.13 10.14
C GLU A 56 -4.22 -3.56 9.06
N LEU A 57 -3.82 -3.64 7.78
CA LEU A 57 -4.66 -4.16 6.70
C LEU A 57 -5.09 -5.61 6.93
N LEU A 58 -4.27 -6.39 7.64
CA LEU A 58 -4.52 -7.79 7.95
C LEU A 58 -5.20 -7.98 9.33
N ALA A 59 -5.53 -6.91 10.06
CA ALA A 59 -6.08 -6.99 11.41
C ALA A 59 -7.59 -7.32 11.47
N ALA A 60 -8.05 -8.32 10.70
CA ALA A 60 -9.42 -8.82 10.73
C ALA A 60 -9.50 -10.32 10.36
N PRO A 61 -10.54 -11.05 10.82
CA PRO A 61 -10.79 -12.43 10.39
C PRO A 61 -11.00 -12.56 8.87
N LEU A 62 -10.65 -13.71 8.28
CA LEU A 62 -10.74 -13.92 6.83
C LEU A 62 -12.13 -13.62 6.25
N GLY A 63 -13.20 -13.96 6.97
CA GLY A 63 -14.59 -13.74 6.50
C GLY A 63 -15.00 -12.28 6.35
N THR A 64 -14.29 -11.34 6.97
CA THR A 64 -14.56 -9.89 6.89
C THR A 64 -13.37 -9.09 6.38
N LEU A 65 -12.28 -9.77 6.02
CA LEU A 65 -10.99 -9.16 5.72
C LEU A 65 -11.06 -8.21 4.52
N GLY A 66 -11.80 -8.56 3.47
CA GLY A 66 -11.92 -7.70 2.28
C GLY A 66 -12.52 -6.34 2.62
N ARG A 67 -13.57 -6.32 3.46
CA ARG A 67 -14.20 -5.07 3.91
C ARG A 67 -13.28 -4.27 4.81
N HIS A 68 -12.61 -4.94 5.74
CA HIS A 68 -11.63 -4.32 6.63
C HIS A 68 -10.48 -3.66 5.87
N MET A 69 -9.93 -4.33 4.85
CA MET A 69 -8.84 -3.79 4.03
C MET A 69 -9.23 -2.51 3.32
N VAL A 70 -10.41 -2.50 2.67
CA VAL A 70 -10.88 -1.32 1.93
C VAL A 70 -11.14 -0.15 2.88
N LEU A 71 -11.83 -0.39 3.99
CA LEU A 71 -12.06 0.63 5.02
C LEU A 71 -10.74 1.21 5.53
N THR A 72 -9.82 0.34 5.94
CA THR A 72 -8.52 0.74 6.47
C THR A 72 -7.74 1.59 5.48
N LEU A 73 -7.69 1.17 4.20
CA LEU A 73 -7.03 1.91 3.13
C LEU A 73 -7.64 3.31 2.94
N VAL A 74 -8.97 3.39 2.81
CA VAL A 74 -9.68 4.64 2.53
C VAL A 74 -9.61 5.59 3.72
N SER A 75 -9.80 5.09 4.94
CA SER A 75 -9.72 5.89 6.18
C SER A 75 -8.31 6.42 6.41
N ARG A 76 -7.28 5.56 6.31
CA ARG A 76 -5.88 6.01 6.42
C ARG A 76 -5.53 7.08 5.41
N ARG A 77 -6.03 6.95 4.18
CA ARG A 77 -5.80 7.94 3.13
C ARG A 77 -6.40 9.30 3.50
N ARG A 78 -7.61 9.32 4.07
CA ARG A 78 -8.27 10.57 4.51
C ARG A 78 -7.53 11.24 5.66
N GLU A 79 -7.13 10.47 6.67
CA GLU A 79 -6.45 10.99 7.85
C GLU A 79 -5.01 11.45 7.57
N LYS A 80 -4.25 10.62 6.84
CA LYS A 80 -2.80 10.80 6.67
C LYS A 80 -2.41 11.41 5.34
N GLN A 81 -3.37 11.65 4.45
CA GLN A 81 -3.18 12.13 3.07
C GLN A 81 -2.10 11.33 2.32
N SER A 82 -2.01 10.03 2.60
CA SER A 82 -1.04 9.15 1.97
C SER A 82 -1.55 7.72 1.98
N ASP A 83 -1.23 7.00 0.91
CA ASP A 83 -1.39 5.56 0.83
C ASP A 83 0.01 4.93 0.94
N PRO A 84 0.28 4.15 2.00
CA PRO A 84 1.58 3.55 2.19
C PRO A 84 1.91 2.50 1.11
N LEU A 85 0.91 1.81 0.56
CA LEU A 85 1.15 0.75 -0.43
C LEU A 85 1.53 1.32 -1.78
N LEU A 86 0.91 2.43 -2.22
CA LEU A 86 1.20 3.07 -3.51
C LEU A 86 2.65 3.44 -3.75
N ARG A 87 3.47 3.55 -2.69
CA ARG A 87 4.91 3.82 -2.82
C ARG A 87 5.63 2.80 -3.71
N VAL A 88 5.19 1.54 -3.71
CA VAL A 88 5.78 0.48 -4.56
C VAL A 88 5.57 0.75 -6.05
N VAL A 89 4.45 1.39 -6.44
CA VAL A 89 4.15 1.66 -7.86
C VAL A 89 5.18 2.62 -8.46
N PHE A 90 5.61 3.61 -7.69
CA PHE A 90 6.63 4.57 -8.13
C PHE A 90 8.04 3.98 -8.16
N SER A 91 8.24 2.77 -7.60
CA SER A 91 9.52 2.08 -7.66
C SER A 91 9.74 1.30 -8.97
N LEU A 92 8.78 1.31 -9.90
CA LEU A 92 8.90 0.60 -11.19
C LEU A 92 9.75 1.35 -12.23
N GLY A 93 10.13 2.61 -11.99
CA GLY A 93 10.61 3.54 -13.03
C GLY A 93 12.13 3.72 -13.28
N ASN A 94 13.06 2.91 -12.75
CA ASN A 94 14.46 2.76 -13.25
C ASN A 94 15.36 1.88 -12.34
N ARG A 95 16.43 1.31 -12.92
CA ARG A 95 17.27 0.19 -12.44
C ARG A 95 18.01 0.37 -11.09
N ASP A 96 18.24 -0.81 -10.52
CA ASP A 96 19.10 -1.26 -9.41
C ASP A 96 18.73 -0.91 -7.95
N GLU A 97 18.43 0.34 -7.58
CA GLU A 97 18.14 0.66 -6.16
C GLU A 97 16.65 0.47 -5.77
N ARG A 98 15.79 0.15 -6.74
CA ARG A 98 14.34 -0.05 -6.55
C ARG A 98 13.93 -1.53 -6.43
N SER A 99 14.86 -2.48 -6.43
CA SER A 99 14.55 -3.87 -6.07
C SER A 99 14.05 -3.92 -4.62
N LEU A 100 14.75 -3.25 -3.71
CA LEU A 100 14.49 -3.37 -2.27
C LEU A 100 13.06 -2.95 -1.85
N LEU A 101 12.47 -1.94 -2.49
CA LEU A 101 11.06 -1.57 -2.23
C LEU A 101 10.08 -2.65 -2.72
N ARG A 102 10.37 -3.28 -3.86
CA ARG A 102 9.55 -4.38 -4.39
C ARG A 102 9.74 -5.63 -3.55
N ASP A 103 10.98 -5.94 -3.19
CA ASP A 103 11.34 -7.09 -2.36
C ASP A 103 10.66 -6.97 -0.98
N ARG A 104 10.71 -5.79 -0.35
CA ARG A 104 9.98 -5.55 0.91
C ARG A 104 8.48 -5.55 0.76
N PHE A 105 7.94 -5.03 -0.34
CA PHE A 105 6.51 -5.11 -0.57
C PHE A 105 6.06 -6.58 -0.70
N HIS A 106 6.81 -7.38 -1.44
CA HIS A 106 6.58 -8.82 -1.57
C HIS A 106 6.63 -9.50 -0.19
N GLU A 107 7.74 -9.35 0.53
CA GLU A 107 7.96 -9.97 1.85
C GLU A 107 6.93 -9.54 2.90
N GLN A 108 6.65 -8.24 3.00
CA GLN A 108 5.88 -7.70 4.12
C GLN A 108 4.39 -7.60 3.83
N VAL A 109 3.98 -7.60 2.56
CA VAL A 109 2.56 -7.47 2.16
C VAL A 109 2.07 -8.75 1.50
N THR A 110 2.72 -9.19 0.41
CA THR A 110 2.26 -10.34 -0.37
C THR A 110 2.45 -11.66 0.38
N ASP A 111 3.61 -11.89 1.00
CA ASP A 111 3.86 -13.12 1.76
C ASP A 111 3.02 -13.16 3.04
N ALA A 112 2.85 -12.01 3.70
CA ALA A 112 1.98 -11.87 4.87
C ALA A 112 0.50 -12.15 4.54
N LEU A 113 0.03 -11.72 3.36
CA LEU A 113 -1.29 -12.10 2.84
C LEU A 113 -1.36 -13.60 2.55
N THR A 114 -0.40 -14.12 1.78
CA THR A 114 -0.33 -15.52 1.36
C THR A 114 -0.40 -16.47 2.56
N ALA A 115 0.34 -16.17 3.63
CA ALA A 115 0.36 -16.95 4.86
C ALA A 115 -1.01 -17.05 5.57
N ARG A 116 -1.95 -16.16 5.26
CA ARG A 116 -3.31 -16.18 5.82
C ARG A 116 -4.33 -16.84 4.92
N LEU A 117 -4.05 -16.99 3.62
CA LEU A 117 -5.01 -17.54 2.67
C LEU A 117 -4.98 -19.07 2.67
N HIS A 118 -6.15 -19.68 2.50
CA HIS A 118 -6.29 -21.13 2.38
C HIS A 118 -6.78 -21.51 1.00
N GLY A 119 -6.48 -22.74 0.55
CA GLY A 119 -6.93 -23.26 -0.74
C GLY A 119 -5.96 -22.98 -1.90
N PRO A 120 -6.35 -23.34 -3.14
CA PRO A 120 -5.46 -23.27 -4.31
C PRO A 120 -5.02 -21.84 -4.62
N GLU A 121 -3.85 -21.68 -5.26
CA GLU A 121 -3.37 -20.39 -5.77
C GLU A 121 -3.29 -19.26 -4.72
N ALA A 122 -3.03 -19.59 -3.45
CA ALA A 122 -2.96 -18.60 -2.36
C ALA A 122 -2.01 -17.42 -2.68
N ALA A 123 -0.83 -17.70 -3.24
CA ALA A 123 0.13 -16.68 -3.63
C ALA A 123 -0.40 -15.75 -4.74
N LEU A 124 -0.93 -16.32 -5.83
CA LEU A 124 -1.52 -15.54 -6.93
C LEU A 124 -2.70 -14.70 -6.43
N ARG A 125 -3.57 -15.26 -5.59
CA ARG A 125 -4.69 -14.52 -5.00
C ARG A 125 -4.21 -13.38 -4.11
N ALA A 126 -3.13 -13.56 -3.34
CA ALA A 126 -2.52 -12.49 -2.56
C ALA A 126 -1.98 -11.36 -3.46
N GLU A 127 -1.31 -11.70 -4.57
CA GLU A 127 -0.85 -10.71 -5.56
C GLU A 127 -2.03 -9.93 -6.17
N LEU A 128 -3.12 -10.61 -6.54
CA LEU A 128 -4.32 -9.97 -7.08
C LEU A 128 -5.00 -9.05 -6.05
N ILE A 129 -5.08 -9.47 -4.78
CA ILE A 129 -5.60 -8.63 -3.68
C ILE A 129 -4.73 -7.37 -3.52
N ALA A 130 -3.40 -7.52 -3.54
CA ALA A 130 -2.48 -6.38 -3.48
C ALA A 130 -2.68 -5.45 -4.69
N GLY A 131 -2.85 -6.00 -5.89
CA GLY A 131 -3.17 -5.25 -7.11
C GLY A 131 -4.47 -4.46 -7.01
N HIS A 132 -5.53 -5.06 -6.45
CA HIS A 132 -6.80 -4.39 -6.18
C HIS A 132 -6.63 -3.19 -5.23
N LEU A 133 -5.92 -3.37 -4.11
CA LEU A 133 -5.69 -2.28 -3.15
C LEU A 133 -4.87 -1.13 -3.76
N LEU A 134 -3.80 -1.47 -4.49
CA LEU A 134 -2.99 -0.48 -5.20
C LEU A 134 -3.81 0.26 -6.27
N GLY A 135 -4.61 -0.46 -7.06
CA GLY A 135 -5.48 0.13 -8.08
C GLY A 135 -6.53 1.08 -7.49
N LEU A 136 -7.18 0.69 -6.39
CA LEU A 136 -8.14 1.54 -5.69
C LEU A 136 -7.45 2.80 -5.14
N GLY A 137 -6.32 2.64 -4.44
CA GLY A 137 -5.56 3.76 -3.89
C GLY A 137 -5.13 4.76 -4.97
N ALA A 138 -4.65 4.24 -6.11
CA ALA A 138 -4.22 5.05 -7.25
C ALA A 138 -5.41 5.81 -7.86
N THR A 139 -6.53 5.11 -8.09
CA THR A 139 -7.77 5.69 -8.65
C THR A 139 -8.28 6.83 -7.79
N LEU A 140 -8.39 6.64 -6.46
CA LEU A 140 -8.81 7.70 -5.56
C LEU A 140 -7.82 8.88 -5.52
N SER A 141 -6.55 8.63 -5.84
CA SER A 141 -5.49 9.65 -5.91
C SER A 141 -5.50 10.46 -7.20
N LEU A 142 -5.97 9.87 -8.29
CA LEU A 142 -6.22 10.56 -9.55
C LEU A 142 -7.52 11.39 -9.49
N HIS A 143 -8.57 10.86 -8.86
CA HIS A 143 -9.89 11.50 -8.78
C HIS A 143 -10.14 12.24 -7.45
N ARG A 144 -9.26 13.18 -7.09
CA ARG A 144 -9.32 13.87 -5.78
C ARG A 144 -10.63 14.60 -5.50
N ASP A 145 -11.28 15.12 -6.53
CA ASP A 145 -12.57 15.82 -6.45
C ASP A 145 -13.74 15.01 -7.04
N GLY A 146 -13.50 13.72 -7.30
CA GLY A 146 -14.46 12.80 -7.91
C GLY A 146 -15.52 12.26 -6.94
N ALA A 147 -16.38 11.36 -7.43
CA ALA A 147 -17.44 10.75 -6.62
C ALA A 147 -16.92 10.04 -5.35
N GLY A 148 -15.75 9.38 -5.45
CA GLY A 148 -15.11 8.72 -4.30
C GLY A 148 -14.66 9.67 -3.18
N ALA A 149 -14.46 10.96 -3.48
CA ALA A 149 -14.17 11.96 -2.46
C ALA A 149 -15.40 12.32 -1.62
N ARG A 150 -16.60 12.27 -2.23
CA ARG A 150 -17.89 12.58 -1.60
C ARG A 150 -18.52 11.38 -0.89
N ALA A 151 -18.22 10.16 -1.33
CA ALA A 151 -18.69 8.94 -0.68
C ALA A 151 -18.08 8.80 0.73
N THR A 152 -18.74 8.07 1.63
CA THR A 152 -18.15 7.66 2.92
C THR A 152 -17.19 6.48 2.71
N PRO A 153 -16.17 6.27 3.57
CA PRO A 153 -15.33 5.07 3.53
C PRO A 153 -16.13 3.77 3.54
N GLU A 154 -17.20 3.72 4.33
CA GLU A 154 -18.10 2.57 4.47
C GLU A 154 -18.77 2.23 3.15
N HIS A 155 -19.38 3.22 2.50
CA HIS A 155 -19.99 3.03 1.18
C HIS A 155 -18.99 2.55 0.11
N ILE A 156 -17.76 3.06 0.10
CA ILE A 156 -16.71 2.58 -0.82
C ILE A 156 -16.37 1.11 -0.50
N ALA A 157 -16.25 0.77 0.79
CA ALA A 157 -15.98 -0.59 1.22
C ALA A 157 -17.12 -1.55 0.85
N ASP A 158 -18.38 -1.16 1.04
CA ASP A 158 -19.52 -2.00 0.70
C ASP A 158 -19.59 -2.30 -0.80
N LEU A 159 -19.19 -1.36 -1.67
CA LEU A 159 -19.13 -1.55 -3.12
C LEU A 159 -17.92 -2.38 -3.57
N TYR A 160 -16.75 -2.18 -2.96
CA TYR A 160 -15.48 -2.73 -3.47
C TYR A 160 -15.07 -4.04 -2.79
N ALA A 161 -15.42 -4.22 -1.52
CA ALA A 161 -15.01 -5.37 -0.72
C ALA A 161 -15.47 -6.73 -1.25
N PRO A 162 -16.65 -6.91 -1.87
CA PRO A 162 -17.07 -8.21 -2.39
C PRO A 162 -16.07 -8.83 -3.37
N ALA A 163 -15.44 -8.01 -4.23
CA ALA A 163 -14.43 -8.48 -5.18
C ALA A 163 -13.17 -8.99 -4.47
N LEU A 164 -12.68 -8.27 -3.45
CA LEU A 164 -11.54 -8.73 -2.64
C LEU A 164 -11.90 -9.98 -1.84
N GLN A 165 -13.10 -10.00 -1.27
CA GLN A 165 -13.57 -11.09 -0.42
C GLN A 165 -13.64 -12.40 -1.21
N ALA A 166 -14.04 -12.35 -2.49
CA ALA A 166 -14.04 -13.50 -3.39
C ALA A 166 -12.63 -14.11 -3.55
N LEU A 167 -11.60 -13.27 -3.77
CA LEU A 167 -10.19 -13.70 -3.83
C LEU A 167 -9.72 -14.29 -2.49
N ILE A 168 -10.06 -13.62 -1.37
CA ILE A 168 -9.68 -14.06 -0.02
C ILE A 168 -10.27 -15.44 0.30
N THR A 169 -11.56 -15.66 0.00
CA THR A 169 -12.20 -16.95 0.29
C THR A 169 -11.94 -18.01 -0.78
N GLY A 170 -11.27 -17.68 -1.87
CA GLY A 170 -11.03 -18.61 -2.98
C GLY A 170 -12.30 -18.95 -3.77
N ARG A 171 -13.33 -18.11 -3.67
CA ARG A 171 -14.52 -18.19 -4.52
C ARG A 171 -14.19 -17.48 -5.83
N ALA A 172 -13.30 -18.04 -6.63
CA ALA A 172 -13.40 -17.82 -8.06
C ALA A 172 -14.78 -18.35 -8.46
N ALA A 173 -15.55 -17.58 -9.22
CA ALA A 173 -16.93 -17.89 -9.59
C ALA A 173 -17.07 -19.38 -9.88
N ASP A 174 -17.72 -20.11 -8.97
CA ASP A 174 -18.17 -21.46 -9.25
C ASP A 174 -19.01 -21.32 -10.52
N GLY A 175 -18.46 -21.81 -11.63
CA GLY A 175 -19.06 -21.77 -12.96
C GLY A 175 -20.29 -22.68 -13.06
N THR A 176 -21.13 -22.74 -12.03
CA THR A 176 -22.48 -23.25 -12.13
C THR A 176 -23.37 -22.10 -12.58
N GLY A 177 -23.28 -21.78 -13.86
CA GLY A 177 -24.43 -21.19 -14.54
C GLY A 177 -25.64 -22.14 -14.32
N PRO A 178 -26.85 -21.62 -14.09
CA PRO A 178 -28.01 -22.48 -13.96
C PRO A 178 -28.17 -23.25 -15.26
N GLY A 179 -28.14 -24.58 -15.18
CA GLY A 179 -28.42 -25.46 -16.31
C GLY A 179 -29.72 -25.02 -16.97
N ARG A 180 -29.64 -24.80 -18.29
CA ARG A 180 -30.78 -24.79 -19.19
C ARG A 180 -30.78 -26.08 -19.97
#